data_AF-A0A961Q852-F1
#
_entry.id   AF-A0A961Q852-F1
#
_cell.length_a   1.000
_cell.length_b   1.000
_cell.length_c   1.000
_cell.angle_alpha   90.00
_cell.angle_beta   90.00
_cell.angle_gamma   90.00
#
_symmetry.space_group_name_H-M   'P 1'
#
loop_
_entity.id
_entity.type
_entity.pdbx_description
1 polymer ?
#
loop_
_entity_poly.entity_id
_entity_poly.type
_entity_poly.pdbx_seq_one_letter_code
_entity_poly.pdbx_strand_id
1 'polypeptide(L)' 'EEAGIHSGDSACSLPVHSLGKEIVAELEKQTVALARALKVGGLMNVQYAIKDGTVFILEVNPRASRTVP' A
#
# COMPACT_ATOMS: atom_id res chain seq x y z
N GLU A 1 -1.24 -9.33 8.64
CA GLU A 1 -2.56 -9.54 9.28
C GLU A 1 -3.59 -9.71 8.18
N GLU A 2 -4.69 -10.40 8.48
CA GLU A 2 -5.71 -10.74 7.48
C GLU A 2 -6.47 -9.49 7.01
N ALA A 3 -6.80 -9.45 5.71
CA ALA A 3 -7.63 -8.41 5.15
C ALA A 3 -9.05 -8.51 5.74
N GLY A 4 -9.50 -7.47 6.44
CA GLY A 4 -10.82 -7.45 7.11
C GLY A 4 -10.90 -6.55 8.34
N ILE A 5 -9.77 -6.14 8.90
CA ILE A 5 -9.72 -5.13 9.98
C ILE A 5 -9.65 -3.73 9.33
N HIS A 6 -10.43 -2.77 9.84
CA HIS A 6 -10.41 -1.39 9.36
C HIS A 6 -8.99 -0.81 9.48
N SER A 7 -8.51 -0.11 8.44
CA SER A 7 -7.13 0.40 8.40
C SER A 7 -6.79 1.42 9.49
N GLY A 8 -7.79 1.88 10.26
CA GLY A 8 -7.61 2.70 11.47
C GLY A 8 -7.23 1.93 12.73
N ASP A 9 -7.49 0.62 12.79
CA ASP A 9 -7.26 -0.25 13.97
C ASP A 9 -6.22 -1.34 13.70
N SER A 10 -5.50 -1.24 12.58
CA SER A 10 -4.51 -2.23 12.17
C SER A 10 -3.14 -1.94 12.79
N ALA A 11 -2.47 -2.98 13.31
CA ALA A 11 -1.08 -2.86 13.76
C ALA A 11 -0.18 -2.71 12.52
N CYS A 12 0.28 -1.50 12.25
CA CYS A 12 1.20 -1.26 11.13
C CYS A 12 2.64 -1.59 11.55
N SER A 13 3.36 -2.33 10.70
CA SER A 13 4.79 -2.59 10.87
C SER A 13 5.56 -1.81 9.79
N LEU A 14 6.44 -0.93 10.24
CA LEU A 14 7.37 -0.17 9.41
C LEU A 14 8.79 -0.37 9.99
N PRO A 15 9.69 -1.09 9.30
CA PRO A 15 9.53 -1.73 7.99
C PRO A 15 8.72 -3.04 8.06
N VAL A 16 8.21 -3.52 6.91
CA VAL A 16 7.54 -4.82 6.81
C VAL A 16 8.51 -5.97 7.11
N HIS A 17 8.23 -6.77 8.13
CA HIS A 17 9.10 -7.88 8.53
C HIS A 17 8.73 -9.24 7.92
N SER A 18 7.52 -9.39 7.37
CA SER A 18 6.96 -10.68 6.93
C SER A 18 6.80 -10.83 5.40
N LEU A 19 7.09 -9.80 4.61
CA LEU A 19 6.99 -9.86 3.15
C LEU A 19 8.33 -10.17 2.50
N GLY A 20 8.31 -11.05 1.50
CA GLY A 20 9.48 -11.32 0.66
C GLY A 20 9.90 -10.08 -0.13
N LYS A 21 11.21 -9.94 -0.39
CA LYS A 21 11.79 -8.78 -1.10
C LYS A 21 11.16 -8.54 -2.49
N GLU A 22 10.81 -9.63 -3.17
CA GLU A 22 10.18 -9.60 -4.48
C GLU A 22 8.75 -9.04 -4.46
N ILE A 23 7.97 -9.33 -3.42
CA ILE A 23 6.63 -8.74 -3.22
C ILE A 23 6.76 -7.24 -2.93
N VAL A 24 7.74 -6.84 -2.11
CA VAL A 24 8.00 -5.42 -1.81
C VAL A 24 8.36 -4.65 -3.09
N ALA A 25 9.24 -5.20 -3.92
CA ALA A 25 9.63 -4.58 -5.19
C ALA A 25 8.43 -4.42 -6.15
N GLU A 26 7.51 -5.40 -6.19
CA GLU A 26 6.30 -5.30 -7.01
C GLU A 26 5.34 -4.23 -6.47
N LEU A 27 5.16 -4.13 -5.14
CA LEU A 27 4.36 -3.07 -4.52
C LEU A 27 4.90 -1.67 -4.85
N GLU A 28 6.22 -1.47 -4.79
CA GLU A 28 6.86 -0.20 -5.14
C GLU A 28 6.62 0.15 -6.61
N LYS A 29 6.82 -0.80 -7.51
CA LYS A 29 6.59 -0.63 -8.95
C LYS A 29 5.14 -0.27 -9.26
N GLN A 30 4.17 -0.98 -8.67
CA GLN A 30 2.75 -0.69 -8.84
C GLN A 30 2.38 0.70 -8.29
N THR A 31 2.93 1.06 -7.14
CA THR A 31 2.67 2.38 -6.52
C THR A 31 3.17 3.52 -7.41
N VAL A 32 4.36 3.39 -8.00
CA VAL A 32 4.89 4.40 -8.94
C VAL A 32 4.05 4.47 -10.22
N ALA A 33 3.63 3.33 -10.76
CA ALA A 33 2.78 3.29 -11.95
C ALA A 33 1.42 3.97 -11.70
N LEU A 34 0.79 3.70 -10.55
CA LEU A 34 -0.45 4.34 -10.11
C LEU A 34 -0.30 5.85 -9.94
N ALA A 35 0.76 6.31 -9.27
CA ALA A 35 1.01 7.74 -9.07
C ALA A 35 1.11 8.49 -10.41
N ARG A 36 1.81 7.90 -11.39
CA ARG A 36 1.95 8.47 -12.74
C ARG A 36 0.63 8.46 -13.50
N ALA A 37 -0.10 7.35 -13.47
CA ALA A 37 -1.38 7.21 -14.16
C ALA A 37 -2.43 8.19 -13.63
N LEU A 38 -2.45 8.42 -12.31
CA LEU A 38 -3.37 9.35 -11.64
C LEU A 38 -2.86 10.79 -11.61
N LYS A 39 -1.68 11.08 -12.20
CA LYS A 39 -1.05 12.41 -12.26
C LYS A 39 -0.93 13.06 -10.87
N VAL A 40 -0.55 12.26 -9.87
CA VAL A 40 -0.37 12.74 -8.50
C VAL A 40 0.79 13.75 -8.46
N GLY A 41 0.48 14.99 -8.06
CA GLY A 41 1.44 16.07 -7.85
C GLY A 41 1.79 16.34 -6.39
N GLY A 42 1.55 15.36 -5.51
CA GLY A 42 1.71 15.49 -4.06
C GLY A 42 1.72 14.12 -3.37
N LEU A 43 1.13 14.05 -2.17
CA LEU A 43 1.07 12.80 -1.41
C LEU A 43 -0.03 11.88 -1.94
N MET A 44 0.24 10.58 -1.91
CA MET A 44 -0.73 9.52 -2.21
C MET A 44 -0.51 8.37 -1.22
N ASN A 45 -1.61 7.77 -0.80
CA ASN A 45 -1.63 6.54 -0.04
C ASN A 45 -2.33 5.45 -0.86
N VAL A 46 -1.77 4.24 -0.86
CA VAL A 46 -2.36 3.07 -1.50
C VAL A 46 -2.50 1.98 -0.46
N GLN A 47 -3.66 1.34 -0.42
CA GLN A 47 -3.90 0.16 0.40
C GLN A 47 -3.89 -1.09 -0.50
N TYR A 48 -3.06 -2.07 -0.14
CA TYR A 48 -2.94 -3.33 -0.83
C TYR A 48 -3.39 -4.50 0.05
N ALA A 49 -3.92 -5.54 -0.57
CA ALA A 49 -4.08 -6.86 0.02
C ALA A 49 -3.17 -7.86 -0.70
N ILE A 50 -2.58 -8.78 0.05
CA ILE A 50 -1.73 -9.85 -0.51
C ILE A 50 -2.34 -11.19 -0.12
N LYS A 51 -2.61 -12.03 -1.12
CA LYS A 51 -3.12 -13.38 -0.91
C LYS A 51 -2.39 -14.34 -1.85
N ASP A 52 -1.80 -15.39 -1.29
CA ASP A 52 -1.08 -16.42 -2.04
C ASP A 52 -0.04 -15.85 -3.03
N GLY A 53 0.70 -14.82 -2.59
CA GLY A 53 1.71 -14.12 -3.39
C GLY A 53 1.15 -13.14 -4.43
N THR A 54 -0.18 -13.06 -4.57
CA THR A 54 -0.84 -12.13 -5.49
C THR A 54 -1.17 -10.82 -4.79
N VAL A 55 -0.78 -9.71 -5.43
CA VAL A 55 -1.05 -8.34 -4.95
C VAL A 55 -2.37 -7.85 -5.52
N PHE A 56 -3.24 -7.35 -4.65
CA PHE A 56 -4.52 -6.72 -4.99
C PHE A 56 -4.53 -5.28 -4.48
N ILE A 57 -5.07 -4.36 -5.27
CA ILE A 57 -5.31 -2.98 -4.84
C ILE A 57 -6.69 -2.91 -4.20
N LEU A 58 -6.78 -2.40 -2.97
CA LEU A 58 -8.05 -2.15 -2.28
C LEU A 58 -8.56 -0.73 -2.58
N GLU A 59 -7.71 0.27 -2.34
CA GLU A 59 -8.05 1.67 -2.60
C GLU A 59 -6.80 2.53 -2.83
N VAL A 60 -7.01 3.66 -3.51
CA VAL A 60 -5.99 4.69 -3.74
C VAL A 60 -6.55 6.04 -3.28
N ASN A 61 -5.81 6.70 -2.39
CA ASN A 61 -6.13 8.03 -1.87
C ASN A 61 -5.08 9.03 -2.36
N PRO A 62 -5.34 9.84 -3.41
CA PRO A 62 -4.42 10.87 -3.90
C PRO A 62 -4.46 12.13 -3.00
N ARG A 63 -4.23 11.91 -1.70
CA ARG A 63 -4.16 12.91 -0.64
C ARG A 63 -3.25 12.39 0.46
N ALA A 64 -2.85 13.27 1.37
CA ALA A 64 -2.21 12.85 2.60
C ALA A 64 -3.13 11.86 3.37
N SER A 65 -2.53 10.78 3.86
CA SER A 65 -3.18 9.85 4.77
C SER A 65 -2.89 10.27 6.22
N ARG A 66 -3.70 9.77 7.15
CA ARG A 66 -3.50 9.91 8.61
C ARG A 66 -2.19 9.29 9.10
N THR A 67 -1.48 8.57 8.23
CA THR A 67 -0.17 7.93 8.49
C THR A 67 1.02 8.78 8.07
N VAL A 68 0.80 9.97 7.50
CA VAL A 68 1.85 10.98 7.29
C VAL A 68 1.85 11.87 8.54
N PRO A 69 2.98 12.05 9.25
CA PRO A 69 3.07 12.89 10.45
C PRO A 69 2.64 14.34 10.21
#